data_AF-A0A1F4QRI1-F1
#
_entry.id   AF-A0A1F4QRI1-F1
#
_cell.length_a   1.000
_cell.length_b   1.000
_cell.length_c   1.000
_cell.angle_alpha   90.00
_cell.angle_beta   90.00
_cell.angle_gamma   90.00
#
_symmetry.space_group_name_H-M   'P 1'
#
loop_
_entity.id
_entity.type
_entity.pdbx_description
1 polymer ?
#
loop_
_entity_poly.entity_id
_entity_poly.type
_entity_poly.pdbx_seq_one_letter_code
_entity_poly.pdbx_strand_id
1 'polypeptide(L)'
;MFYPRCNGKKAMLDKYHENEIFVARPEQLLLTLYDQAILGCKKQDEGKASSALARLIDALNFEYAEISAGLFRLYEYALRMVRQKNFGQALPILTELRQTWTEAIQKARAA
;
A
#
# COMPACT_ATOMS: atom_id res chain seq x y z
N MET A 1 -19.79 10.01 -58.37
CA MET A 1 -18.32 10.24 -58.39
C MET A 1 -18.04 11.14 -57.18
N PHE A 2 -17.72 10.68 -55.96
CA PHE A 2 -16.58 9.86 -55.52
C PHE A 2 -15.30 10.31 -56.21
N TYR A 3 -14.46 11.14 -55.59
CA TYR A 3 -13.49 10.85 -54.49
C TYR A 3 -12.78 12.19 -54.10
N PRO A 4 -11.75 12.29 -53.21
CA PRO A 4 -11.35 11.52 -52.02
C PRO A 4 -10.78 12.39 -50.85
N ARG A 5 -10.37 11.70 -49.78
CA ARG A 5 -9.04 11.78 -49.12
C ARG A 5 -8.90 12.60 -47.83
N CYS A 6 -8.59 11.86 -46.78
CA CYS A 6 -8.14 12.26 -45.45
C CYS A 6 -7.01 13.30 -45.46
N ASN A 7 -7.11 14.31 -44.58
CA ASN A 7 -5.96 15.09 -44.15
C ASN A 7 -5.62 14.73 -42.68
N GLY A 8 -4.37 14.32 -42.48
CA GLY A 8 -3.87 13.87 -41.19
C GLY A 8 -3.25 14.98 -40.34
N LYS A 9 -3.17 14.66 -39.05
CA LYS A 9 -2.23 15.14 -38.00
C LYS A 9 -2.60 16.41 -37.20
N LYS A 10 -2.95 16.12 -35.94
CA LYS A 10 -2.48 16.74 -34.68
C LYS A 10 -2.69 18.25 -34.47
N ALA A 11 -3.66 18.55 -33.61
CA ALA A 11 -3.50 19.41 -32.43
C ALA A 11 -4.31 18.70 -31.33
N MET A 12 -3.78 17.99 -30.32
CA MET A 12 -2.67 18.27 -29.39
C MET A 12 -2.75 19.66 -28.80
N LEU A 13 -3.79 19.90 -27.99
CA LEU A 13 -3.67 20.39 -26.62
C LEU A 13 -5.10 20.52 -26.06
N ASP A 14 -5.80 19.39 -25.93
CA ASP A 14 -6.85 19.36 -24.93
C ASP A 14 -6.13 19.38 -23.59
N LYS A 15 -6.09 20.58 -23.02
CA LYS A 15 -5.63 20.85 -21.67
C LYS A 15 -6.54 20.02 -20.77
N TYR A 16 -6.10 18.81 -20.45
CA TYR A 16 -6.59 18.04 -19.32
C TYR A 16 -6.23 18.83 -18.06
N HIS A 17 -7.05 19.85 -17.82
CA HIS A 17 -7.25 20.45 -16.53
C HIS A 17 -7.62 19.35 -15.54
N GLU A 18 -7.24 19.60 -14.30
CA GLU A 18 -7.92 19.05 -13.14
C GLU A 18 -7.77 17.55 -12.96
N ASN A 19 -6.62 17.18 -12.45
CA ASN A 19 -6.60 16.16 -11.41
C ASN A 19 -5.71 16.66 -10.27
N GLU A 20 -6.17 17.73 -9.62
CA GLU A 20 -6.12 17.86 -8.16
C GLU A 20 -6.92 16.71 -7.53
N ILE A 21 -6.58 15.47 -7.91
CA ILE A 21 -7.05 14.33 -7.17
C ILE A 21 -6.39 14.53 -5.82
N PHE A 22 -7.25 14.54 -4.83
CA PHE A 22 -7.00 14.17 -3.45
C PHE A 22 -6.33 12.77 -3.44
N VAL A 23 -5.15 12.61 -4.07
CA VAL A 23 -4.37 11.39 -4.10
C VAL A 23 -3.69 11.42 -2.74
N ALA A 24 -4.36 10.89 -1.73
CA ALA A 24 -3.63 10.37 -0.59
C ALA A 24 -2.54 9.48 -1.20
N ARG A 25 -1.28 9.93 -1.14
CA ARG A 25 -0.14 9.24 -1.76
C ARG A 25 -0.25 7.77 -1.33
N PRO A 26 -0.22 6.78 -2.24
CA PRO A 26 -0.39 5.37 -1.88
C PRO A 26 0.55 4.94 -0.75
N GLU A 27 1.73 5.57 -0.69
CA GLU A 27 2.73 5.52 0.38
C GLU A 27 2.18 5.92 1.77
N GLN A 28 1.44 7.03 1.85
CA GLN A 28 0.83 7.52 3.09
C GLN A 28 -0.32 6.61 3.53
N LEU A 29 -1.07 6.05 2.58
CA LEU A 29 -2.12 5.08 2.87
C LEU A 29 -1.54 3.79 3.45
N LEU A 30 -0.43 3.29 2.89
CA LEU A 30 0.32 2.16 3.43
C LEU A 30 0.76 2.41 4.88
N LEU A 31 1.42 3.54 5.14
CA LEU A 31 1.87 3.89 6.50
C LEU A 31 0.70 4.05 7.49
N THR A 32 -0.44 4.55 7.01
CA THR A 32 -1.67 4.68 7.81
C THR A 32 -2.26 3.31 8.16
N LEU A 33 -2.28 2.35 7.22
CA LEU A 33 -2.71 0.98 7.50
C LEU A 33 -1.82 0.31 8.54
N TYR A 34 -0.51 0.52 8.48
CA TYR A 34 0.41 0.08 9.52
C TYR A 34 0.12 0.70 10.88
N ASP A 35 -0.14 2.01 10.91
CA ASP A 35 -0.49 2.71 12.15
C ASP A 35 -1.79 2.14 12.76
N GLN A 36 -2.79 1.87 11.92
CA GLN A 36 -4.04 1.20 12.33
C GLN A 36 -3.79 -0.21 12.87
N ALA A 37 -2.93 -1.00 12.24
CA ALA A 37 -2.58 -2.33 12.71
C ALA A 37 -1.86 -2.28 14.08
N ILE A 38 -0.91 -1.36 14.24
CA ILE A 38 -0.18 -1.14 15.50
C ILE A 38 -1.13 -0.65 16.60
N LEU A 39 -2.02 0.29 16.31
CA LEU A 39 -3.04 0.76 17.24
C LEU A 39 -4.02 -0.35 17.64
N GLY A 40 -4.40 -1.22 16.69
CA GLY A 40 -5.19 -2.41 16.95
C GLY A 40 -4.47 -3.36 17.92
N CYS A 41 -3.20 -3.63 17.68
CA CYS A 41 -2.37 -4.44 18.58
C CYS A 41 -2.21 -3.80 19.98
N LYS A 42 -1.99 -2.48 20.05
CA LYS A 42 -1.89 -1.74 21.33
C LYS A 42 -3.19 -1.78 22.13
N LYS A 43 -4.33 -1.70 21.45
CA LYS A 43 -5.67 -1.77 22.06
C LYS A 43 -6.15 -3.20 22.29
N GLN A 44 -5.34 -4.21 21.95
CA GLN A 44 -5.70 -5.63 21.98
C GLN A 44 -7.00 -5.94 21.21
N ASP A 45 -7.25 -5.16 20.16
CA ASP A 45 -8.43 -5.23 19.31
C ASP A 45 -8.10 -6.12 18.11
N GLU A 46 -8.34 -7.42 18.29
CA GLU A 46 -8.06 -8.45 17.28
C GLU A 46 -8.75 -8.15 15.95
N GLY A 47 -9.99 -7.66 15.99
CA GLY A 47 -10.78 -7.37 14.80
C GLY A 47 -10.15 -6.24 13.99
N LYS A 48 -9.77 -5.14 14.65
CA LYS A 48 -9.08 -4.03 13.96
C LYS A 48 -7.70 -4.44 13.44
N ALA A 49 -6.90 -5.11 14.25
CA ALA A 49 -5.57 -5.54 13.84
C ALA A 49 -5.63 -6.50 12.65
N SER A 50 -6.52 -7.50 12.70
CA SER A 50 -6.70 -8.47 11.62
C SER A 50 -7.22 -7.83 10.33
N SER A 51 -8.18 -6.90 10.45
CA SER A 51 -8.74 -6.18 9.29
C SER A 51 -7.70 -5.29 8.61
N ALA A 52 -6.87 -4.59 9.40
CA ALA A 52 -5.78 -3.76 8.87
C ALA A 52 -4.71 -4.63 8.19
N LEU A 53 -4.32 -5.75 8.79
CA LEU A 53 -3.39 -6.72 8.20
C LEU A 53 -3.92 -7.33 6.90
N ALA A 54 -5.20 -7.69 6.86
CA ALA A 54 -5.84 -8.20 5.65
C ALA A 54 -5.80 -7.18 4.50
N ARG A 55 -6.02 -5.89 4.79
CA ARG A 55 -5.84 -4.82 3.79
C ARG A 55 -4.40 -4.68 3.34
N LEU A 56 -3.42 -4.80 4.24
CA LEU A 56 -2.00 -4.75 3.87
C LEU A 56 -1.62 -5.90 2.94
N ILE A 57 -2.19 -7.09 3.16
CA ILE A 57 -2.02 -8.25 2.29
C ILE A 57 -2.68 -8.01 0.92
N ASP A 58 -3.91 -7.50 0.90
CA ASP A 58 -4.65 -7.20 -0.33
C ASP A 58 -3.97 -6.11 -1.17
N ALA A 59 -3.31 -5.16 -0.50
CA ALA A 59 -2.54 -4.10 -1.14
C ALA A 59 -1.16 -4.56 -1.69
N LEU A 60 -0.75 -5.81 -1.49
CA LEU A 60 0.52 -6.32 -2.04
C LEU A 60 0.45 -6.40 -3.56
N ASN A 61 1.47 -5.85 -4.23
CA ASN A 61 1.61 -6.02 -5.67
C ASN A 61 2.38 -7.32 -5.98
N PHE A 62 1.70 -8.31 -6.54
CA PHE A 62 2.30 -9.60 -6.91
C PHE A 62 3.13 -9.57 -8.20
N GLU A 63 3.20 -8.44 -8.91
CA GLU A 63 4.17 -8.25 -10.01
C GLU A 63 5.61 -8.42 -9.52
N TYR A 64 5.88 -8.12 -8.24
CA TYR A 64 7.17 -8.34 -7.57
C TYR A 64 7.12 -9.59 -6.69
N ALA A 65 6.94 -10.75 -7.31
CA ALA A 65 6.68 -12.03 -6.62
C ALA A 65 7.68 -12.37 -5.50
N GLU A 66 8.97 -12.09 -5.66
CA GLU A 66 10.00 -12.43 -4.66
C GLU A 66 9.83 -11.65 -3.35
N ILE A 67 9.66 -10.32 -3.46
CA ILE A 67 9.48 -9.43 -2.30
C ILE A 67 8.09 -9.63 -1.69
N SER A 68 7.06 -9.74 -2.54
CA SER A 68 5.67 -9.90 -2.11
C SER A 68 5.43 -11.23 -1.41
N ALA A 69 6.09 -12.31 -1.82
CA ALA A 69 6.02 -13.59 -1.10
C ALA A 69 6.64 -13.51 0.31
N GLY A 70 7.76 -12.79 0.47
CA GLY A 70 8.38 -12.57 1.77
C GLY A 70 7.47 -11.75 2.71
N LEU A 71 6.92 -10.65 2.19
CA LEU A 71 5.99 -9.79 2.94
C LEU A 71 4.70 -10.51 3.31
N PHE A 72 4.15 -11.29 2.37
CA PHE A 72 2.94 -12.09 2.61
C PHE A 72 3.13 -13.04 3.81
N ARG A 73 4.25 -13.78 3.85
CA ARG A 73 4.56 -14.67 4.98
C ARG A 73 4.68 -13.92 6.31
N LEU A 74 5.28 -12.72 6.29
CA LEU A 74 5.41 -11.87 7.47
C LEU A 74 4.05 -11.37 7.97
N TYR A 75 3.17 -10.94 7.06
CA TYR A 75 1.82 -10.52 7.41
C TYR A 75 0.95 -11.68 7.89
N GLU A 76 1.04 -12.85 7.27
CA GLU A 76 0.38 -14.06 7.75
C GLU A 76 0.85 -14.44 9.16
N TYR A 77 2.16 -14.34 9.43
CA TYR A 77 2.70 -14.57 10.77
C TYR A 77 2.14 -13.57 11.79
N ALA A 78 2.13 -12.27 11.45
CA ALA A 78 1.54 -11.24 12.31
C ALA A 78 0.03 -11.49 12.56
N LEU A 79 -0.72 -11.86 11.53
CA LEU A 79 -2.15 -12.18 11.62
C LEU A 79 -2.39 -13.39 12.54
N ARG A 80 -1.55 -14.42 12.41
CA ARG A 80 -1.60 -15.61 13.28
C ARG A 80 -1.27 -15.28 14.73
N MET A 81 -0.36 -14.33 15.00
CA MET A 81 -0.08 -13.88 16.36
C MET A 81 -1.22 -13.05 16.95
N VAL A 82 -1.82 -12.16 16.15
CA VAL A 82 -3.01 -11.38 16.51
C VAL A 82 -4.17 -12.30 16.88
N ARG A 83 -4.45 -13.33 16.07
CA ARG A 83 -5.47 -14.36 16.36
C ARG A 83 -5.19 -15.18 17.62
N GLN A 84 -3.92 -15.37 17.96
CA GLN A 84 -3.51 -16.00 19.22
C GLN A 84 -3.53 -15.03 20.41
N LYS A 85 -4.01 -13.80 20.22
CA LYS A 85 -3.98 -12.70 21.21
C LYS A 85 -2.57 -12.37 21.70
N ASN A 86 -1.55 -12.76 20.92
CA ASN A 86 -0.14 -12.51 21.22
C ASN A 86 0.30 -11.19 20.59
N PHE A 87 -0.31 -10.10 21.05
CA PHE A 87 -0.03 -8.76 20.53
C PHE A 87 1.38 -8.28 20.86
N GLY A 88 1.97 -8.77 21.97
CA GLY A 88 3.31 -8.38 22.41
C GLY A 88 4.41 -8.74 21.41
N GLN A 89 4.25 -9.84 20.66
CA GLN A 89 5.20 -10.21 19.61
C GLN A 89 4.85 -9.59 18.25
N ALA A 90 3.57 -9.34 17.95
CA ALA A 90 3.16 -8.73 16.68
C ALA A 90 3.53 -7.24 16.58
N LEU A 91 3.47 -6.52 17.69
CA LEU A 91 3.68 -5.07 17.75
C LEU A 91 5.09 -4.63 17.34
N PRO A 92 6.20 -5.21 17.86
CA PRO A 92 7.54 -4.85 17.41
C PRO A 92 7.75 -5.14 15.92
N ILE A 93 7.30 -6.30 15.43
CA ILE A 93 7.43 -6.68 14.01
C ILE A 93 6.74 -5.67 13.09
N LEU A 94 5.51 -5.28 13.42
CA LEU A 94 4.77 -4.28 12.63
C LEU A 94 5.38 -2.88 12.72
N THR A 95 5.99 -2.55 13.87
CA THR A 95 6.68 -1.26 14.07
C THR A 95 7.94 -1.19 13.22
N GLU A 96 8.78 -2.23 13.25
CA GLU A 96 9.99 -2.31 12.43
C GLU A 96 9.65 -2.26 10.94
N LEU A 97 8.67 -3.04 10.47
CA LEU A 97 8.19 -2.99 9.08
C LEU A 97 7.77 -1.57 8.68
N ARG A 98 6.99 -0.87 9.52
CA ARG A 98 6.59 0.51 9.26
C ARG A 98 7.80 1.44 9.12
N GLN A 99 8.82 1.27 9.96
CA GLN A 99 10.06 2.05 9.85
C GLN A 99 10.78 1.76 8.54
N THR A 100 10.96 0.48 8.19
CA THR A 100 11.60 0.07 6.93
C THR A 100 10.89 0.67 5.71
N TRP A 101 9.55 0.64 5.68
CA TRP A 101 8.78 1.27 4.60
C TRP A 101 8.94 2.79 4.59
N THR A 102 8.96 3.44 5.75
CA THR A 102 9.19 4.88 5.85
C THR A 102 10.55 5.25 5.26
N GLU A 103 11.60 4.51 5.61
CA GLU A 103 12.94 4.70 5.06
C GLU A 103 13.01 4.42 3.55
N ALA A 104 12.35 3.36 3.08
CA ALA A 104 12.28 3.03 1.66
C ALA A 104 11.58 4.13 0.84
N ILE A 105 10.46 4.65 1.35
CA ILE A 105 9.73 5.78 0.77
C ILE A 105 10.60 7.05 0.75
N GLN A 106 11.30 7.34 1.85
CA GLN A 106 12.22 8.49 1.91
C GLN A 106 13.34 8.36 0.89
N LYS A 107 13.96 7.17 0.76
CA LYS A 107 14.99 6.90 -0.25
C LYS A 107 14.44 7.02 -1.67
N ALA A 108 13.26 6.48 -1.93
CA ALA A 108 12.60 6.58 -3.24
C ALA A 108 12.26 8.02 -3.63
N ARG A 109 11.96 8.90 -2.66
CA ARG A 109 11.72 10.33 -2.89
C ARG A 109 13.00 11.16 -3.06
N ALA A 110 14.14 10.66 -2.59
CA ALA A 110 15.43 11.33 -2.67
C ALA A 110 16.24 10.93 -3.92
N ALA A 111 15.78 9.93 -4.68
CA ALA A 111 16.34 9.47 -5.95
C ALA A 111 15.68 10.18 -7.14
#